data_AF-A0A970V3S5-F1
#
_entry.id   AF-A0A970V3S5-F1
#
_cell.length_a   1.000
_cell.length_b   1.000
_cell.length_c   1.000
_cell.angle_alpha   90.00
_cell.angle_beta   90.00
_cell.angle_gamma   90.00
#
_symmetry.space_group_name_H-M   'P 1'
#
loop_
_entity.id
_entity.type
_entity.pdbx_description
1 polymer ?
#
loop_
_entity_poly.entity_id
_entity_poly.type
_entity_poly.pdbx_seq_one_letter_code
_entity_poly.pdbx_strand_id
1 'polypeptide(L)' 'MLVSDFDYHLPPELIAQAPLPQRSASRMLVLDRA' A
#
# COMPACT_ATOMS: atom_id res chain seq x y z
N MET A 1 11.33 20.22 5.38
CA MET A 1 10.89 18.84 5.15
C MET A 1 11.37 18.43 3.78
N LEU A 2 12.08 17.32 3.71
CA LEU A 2 12.61 16.76 2.48
C LEU A 2 11.69 15.64 1.99
N VAL A 3 11.69 15.37 0.69
CA VAL A 3 10.91 14.24 0.13
C VAL A 3 11.36 12.90 0.73
N SER A 4 12.65 12.78 1.02
CA SER A 4 13.25 11.61 1.66
C SER A 4 12.68 11.29 3.04
N ASP A 5 12.06 12.27 3.72
CA ASP A 5 11.44 12.06 5.04
C ASP A 5 10.23 11.10 4.96
N PHE A 6 9.73 10.83 3.75
CA PHE A 6 8.60 9.94 3.46
C PHE A 6 8.99 8.70 2.63
N ASP A 7 10.28 8.50 2.36
CA ASP A 7 10.74 7.36 1.60
C ASP A 7 10.71 6.08 2.46
N TYR A 8 10.32 4.96 1.87
CA TYR A 8 10.29 3.67 2.55
C TYR A 8 10.64 2.54 1.59
N HIS A 9 11.27 1.48 2.11
CA HIS A 9 11.58 0.30 1.32
C HIS A 9 10.29 -0.44 0.92
N LEU A 10 9.97 -0.43 -0.37
CA LEU A 10 8.88 -1.20 -0.96
C LEU A 10 9.44 -2.26 -1.92
N PRO A 11 9.39 -3.56 -1.56
CA PRO A 11 9.72 -4.63 -2.48
C PRO A 11 8.86 -4.54 -3.77
N PRO A 12 9.46 -4.56 -4.98
CA PRO A 12 8.73 -4.37 -6.24
C PRO A 12 7.57 -5.35 -6.45
N GLU A 13 7.69 -6.58 -5.96
CA GLU A 13 6.68 -7.64 -6.06
C GLU A 13 5.40 -7.35 -5.28
N LEU A 14 5.44 -6.42 -4.31
CA LEU A 14 4.25 -6.00 -3.55
C LEU A 14 3.41 -4.96 -4.30
N ILE A 15 3.88 -4.44 -5.44
CA ILE A 15 3.13 -3.54 -6.30
C ILE A 15 2.20 -4.38 -7.19
N ALA A 16 0.89 -4.27 -6.95
CA ALA A 16 -0.11 -4.96 -7.75
C ALA A 16 -0.04 -4.51 -9.22
N GLN A 17 0.14 -5.48 -10.12
CA GLN A 17 0.22 -5.22 -11.57
C GLN A 17 -1.17 -5.17 -12.22
N ALA A 18 -2.17 -5.78 -11.59
CA ALA A 18 -3.56 -5.84 -12.02
C ALA A 18 -4.47 -5.94 -10.78
N PRO A 19 -5.76 -5.55 -10.88
CA PRO A 19 -6.71 -5.76 -9.80
C PRO A 19 -6.96 -7.25 -9.52
N LEU A 20 -7.41 -7.57 -8.31
CA LEU A 20 -7.85 -8.93 -7.98
C LEU A 20 -9.11 -9.32 -8.79
N PRO A 21 -9.28 -10.63 -9.14
CA PRO A 21 -10.45 -11.11 -9.85
C PRO A 21 -11.78 -10.80 -9.14
N GLN A 22 -11.78 -10.88 -7.81
CA GLN A 22 -12.88 -10.42 -6.96
C GLN A 22 -12.45 -9.15 -6.22
N ARG A 23 -13.00 -8.00 -6.63
CA ARG A 23 -12.59 -6.68 -6.12
C ARG A 23 -12.72 -6.52 -4.60
N SER A 24 -13.72 -7.16 -3.99
CA SER A 24 -13.96 -7.11 -2.54
C SER A 24 -12.99 -7.98 -1.74
N ALA A 25 -12.21 -8.84 -2.38
CA ALA A 25 -11.22 -9.68 -1.71
C ALA A 25 -9.91 -8.94 -1.37
N SER A 26 -9.76 -7.66 -1.78
CA SER A 26 -8.63 -6.82 -1.42
C SER A 26 -8.55 -6.59 0.09
N ARG A 27 -7.33 -6.52 0.63
CA ARG A 27 -7.10 -6.20 2.04
C ARG A 27 -7.42 -4.73 2.32
N MET A 28 -8.02 -4.44 3.48
CA MET A 28 -8.27 -3.09 3.97
C MET A 28 -7.45 -2.86 5.24
N LEU A 29 -6.58 -1.85 5.21
CA LEU A 29 -5.86 -1.40 6.39
C LEU A 29 -6.70 -0.34 7.10
N VAL A 30 -7.06 -0.59 8.35
CA VAL A 30 -7.79 0.36 9.21
C VAL A 30 -6.81 0.88 10.26
N LEU A 31 -6.67 2.20 10.35
CA LEU A 31 -5.87 2.88 11.38
C LEU A 31 -6.74 3.90 12.10
N ASP A 32 -6.84 3.76 13.42
CA ASP A 32 -7.45 4.77 14.28
C ASP A 32 -6.47 5.92 14.50
N ARG A 33 -6.89 7.14 14.21
CA ARG A 33 -6.11 8.35 14.50
C ARG A 33 -6.44 8.80 15.93
N ALA A 34 -5.43 8.88 16.78
CA ALA A 34 -5.52 9.47 18.12
C ALA A 34 -5.30 10.98 18.08
#